data_AF-A0AAV0TRZ7-F1
#
_entry.id   AF-A0AAV0TRZ7-F1
#
_cell.length_a   1.000
_cell.length_b   1.000
_cell.length_c   1.000
_cell.angle_alpha   90.00
_cell.angle_beta   90.00
_cell.angle_gamma   90.00
#
_symmetry.space_group_name_H-M   'P 1'
#
loop_
_entity.id
_entity.type
_entity.pdbx_description
1 polymer ?
#
loop_
_entity_poly.entity_id
_entity_poly.type
_entity_poly.pdbx_seq_one_letter_code
_entity_poly.pdbx_strand_id
1 'polypeptide(L)'
;MPKVIDAAVRHARCQLVRRTGVSARRVHFDDDSGYGYCIRNVPFMSWVMYTMMGFSECLTLFLGLLPDFSMWRPTRGGARCTNDFKPPILKEQRPTVDIFLYHYVEPVAGLMQTVKICLLLQYAPELVRVFVLDDGNTGSVWDANDHLKVTMNSNVIEIRGDLRDNLARLVLERVMGLIKTTKS
;
A
#
# COMPACT_ATOMS: atom_id res chain seq x y z
N MET A 1 15.53 38.09 70.41
CA MET A 1 16.34 37.08 69.70
C MET A 1 15.46 36.15 68.85
N PRO A 2 14.94 36.54 67.67
CA PRO A 2 14.13 35.64 66.83
C PRO A 2 14.78 35.24 65.49
N LYS A 3 15.95 35.78 65.12
CA LYS A 3 16.54 35.58 63.77
C LYS A 3 17.34 34.27 63.59
N VAL A 4 17.61 33.53 64.67
CA VAL A 4 18.47 32.33 64.63
C VAL A 4 17.67 31.06 64.34
N ILE A 5 16.37 31.03 64.66
CA ILE A 5 15.51 29.85 64.51
C ILE A 5 15.10 29.65 63.04
N ASP A 6 14.87 30.74 62.30
CA ASP A 6 14.50 30.68 60.88
C ASP A 6 15.63 30.22 59.94
N ALA A 7 16.89 30.39 60.35
CA ALA A 7 18.03 29.90 59.58
C ALA A 7 18.21 28.38 59.79
N ALA A 8 17.97 27.89 61.00
CA ALA A 8 18.07 26.46 61.33
C ALA A 8 16.96 25.63 60.65
N VAL A 9 15.75 26.16 60.54
CA VAL A 9 14.62 25.48 59.84
C VAL A 9 14.83 25.47 58.32
N ARG A 10 15.44 26.53 57.76
CA ARG A 10 15.81 26.59 56.32
C ARG A 10 16.92 25.61 55.94
N HIS A 11 17.87 25.35 56.85
CA HIS A 11 18.92 24.34 56.62
C HIS A 11 18.43 22.89 56.77
N ALA A 12 17.44 22.62 57.64
CA ALA A 12 16.96 21.26 57.89
C ALA A 12 16.06 20.70 56.77
N ARG A 13 15.25 21.52 56.10
CA ARG A 13 14.27 21.02 55.10
C ARG A 13 14.86 20.68 53.73
N CYS A 14 16.07 21.13 53.43
CA CYS A 14 16.80 20.71 52.22
C CYS A 14 17.81 19.58 52.50
N GLN A 15 17.95 19.12 53.75
CA GLN A 15 18.88 18.04 54.12
C GLN A 15 18.34 16.63 53.89
N LEU A 16 17.03 16.44 53.72
CA LEU A 16 16.49 15.14 53.29
C LEU A 16 16.91 14.77 51.86
N VAL A 17 17.43 15.74 51.10
CA VAL A 17 18.03 15.57 49.76
C VAL A 17 19.48 15.04 49.83
N ARG A 18 20.15 15.13 50.99
CA ARG A 18 21.57 14.75 51.11
C ARG A 18 21.81 13.23 51.19
N ARG A 19 20.78 12.42 51.46
CA ARG A 19 20.90 10.94 51.49
C ARG A 19 20.80 10.27 50.12
N THR A 20 20.35 10.98 49.08
CA THR A 20 20.08 10.40 47.75
C THR A 20 20.93 10.99 46.62
N GLY A 21 21.93 11.82 46.92
CA GLY A 21 22.95 12.24 45.95
C GLY A 21 22.48 13.19 44.84
N VAL A 22 21.35 13.90 45.00
CA VAL A 22 20.82 14.81 43.97
C VAL A 22 21.06 16.26 44.37
N SER A 23 22.05 16.90 43.74
CA SER A 23 22.32 18.34 43.90
C SER A 23 21.34 19.16 43.04
N ALA A 24 20.26 19.66 43.64
CA ALA A 24 19.41 20.68 43.03
C ALA A 24 19.97 22.07 43.38
N ARG A 25 20.42 22.83 42.38
CA ARG A 25 21.18 24.09 42.57
C ARG A 25 20.29 25.32 42.84
N ARG A 26 18.97 25.23 42.65
CA ARG A 26 17.99 26.28 42.98
C ARG A 26 16.71 25.65 43.51
N VAL A 27 16.20 26.18 44.62
CA VAL A 27 14.89 25.85 45.16
C VAL A 27 13.89 26.80 44.51
N HIS A 28 12.83 26.26 43.91
CA HIS A 28 11.71 27.05 43.43
C HIS A 28 10.65 27.08 44.53
N PHE A 29 10.15 28.27 44.84
CA PHE A 29 9.08 28.44 45.82
C PHE A 29 7.77 28.58 45.06
N ASP A 30 6.76 27.86 45.53
CA ASP A 30 5.38 28.01 45.05
C ASP A 30 4.79 29.33 45.61
N ASP A 31 4.22 30.15 44.74
CA ASP A 31 3.76 31.50 45.10
C ASP A 31 2.53 31.47 46.04
N ASP A 32 1.70 30.42 45.96
CA ASP A 32 0.46 30.32 46.74
C ASP A 32 0.66 29.61 48.09
N SER A 33 1.54 28.60 48.15
CA SER A 33 1.67 27.72 49.32
C SER A 33 2.94 27.94 50.13
N GLY A 34 3.92 28.67 49.58
CA GLY A 34 5.20 28.96 50.23
C GLY A 34 6.09 27.72 50.44
N TYR A 35 5.68 26.55 49.95
CA TYR A 35 6.49 25.33 50.01
C TYR A 35 7.52 25.32 48.88
N GLY A 36 8.77 25.05 49.24
CA GLY A 36 9.87 24.90 48.28
C GLY A 36 9.89 23.49 47.70
N TYR A 37 9.88 23.38 46.37
CA TYR A 37 10.03 22.11 45.68
C TYR A 37 11.31 22.09 44.84
N CYS A 38 11.92 20.91 44.73
CA CYS A 38 13.15 20.70 43.98
C CYS A 38 12.81 19.99 42.68
N ILE A 39 12.68 20.75 41.57
CA ILE A 39 12.66 20.14 40.25
C ILE A 39 14.08 19.64 39.95
N ARG A 40 14.23 18.33 39.79
CA ARG A 40 15.48 17.75 39.31
C ARG A 40 15.71 18.22 37.88
N ASN A 41 16.89 18.77 37.59
CA ASN A 41 17.29 19.04 36.21
C ASN A 41 17.22 17.74 35.41
N VAL A 42 16.24 17.67 34.51
CA VAL A 42 16.07 16.52 33.62
C VAL A 42 17.21 16.52 32.59
N PRO A 43 17.78 15.34 32.26
CA PRO A 43 18.82 15.27 31.26
C PRO A 43 18.27 15.66 29.89
N PHE A 44 19.12 16.25 29.03
CA PHE A 44 18.73 16.71 27.69
C PHE A 44 18.05 15.62 26.86
N MET A 45 18.48 14.36 27.00
CA MET A 45 17.91 13.23 26.27
C MET A 45 16.42 13.01 26.59
N SER A 46 15.97 13.30 27.81
CA SER A 46 14.55 13.19 28.18
C SER A 46 13.69 14.21 27.44
N TRP A 47 14.21 15.41 27.16
CA TRP A 47 13.52 16.41 26.34
C TRP A 47 13.41 15.95 24.88
N VAL A 48 14.48 15.36 24.32
CA VAL A 48 14.45 14.82 22.95
C VAL A 48 13.37 13.74 22.82
N MET A 49 13.32 12.78 23.75
CA MET A 49 12.30 11.72 23.74
C MET A 49 10.88 12.28 23.87
N TYR A 50 10.68 13.27 24.75
CA TYR A 50 9.39 13.95 24.90
C TYR A 50 8.96 14.65 23.60
N THR A 51 9.88 15.35 22.92
CA THR A 51 9.58 16.02 21.64
C THR A 51 9.30 15.02 20.51
N MET A 52 10.01 13.89 20.46
CA MET A 52 9.74 12.85 19.46
C MET A 52 8.39 12.17 19.70
N MET A 53 8.01 11.95 20.95
CA MET A 53 6.69 11.43 21.30
C MET A 53 5.59 12.41 20.88
N GLY A 54 5.73 13.71 21.17
CA GLY A 54 4.77 14.73 20.73
C GLY A 54 4.68 14.85 19.19
N PHE A 55 5.81 14.75 18.49
CA PHE A 55 5.82 14.73 17.02
C PHE A 55 5.14 13.48 16.46
N SER A 56 5.33 12.32 17.08
CA SER A 56 4.67 11.07 16.71
C SER A 56 3.15 11.14 16.88
N GLU A 57 2.67 11.71 17.99
CA GLU A 57 1.24 11.95 18.20
C GLU A 57 0.69 12.93 17.16
N CYS A 58 1.42 14.01 16.87
CA CYS A 58 1.06 14.99 15.86
C CYS A 58 0.94 14.34 14.47
N LEU A 59 1.93 13.54 14.06
CA LEU A 59 1.88 12.78 12.81
C LEU A 59 0.72 11.79 12.77
N THR A 60 0.44 11.11 13.88
CA THR A 60 -0.68 10.15 13.96
C THR A 60 -2.02 10.84 13.83
N LEU A 61 -2.20 12.02 14.45
CA LEU A 61 -3.39 12.85 14.29
C LEU A 61 -3.52 13.36 12.85
N PHE A 62 -2.44 13.86 12.24
CA PHE A 62 -2.44 14.31 10.84
C PHE A 62 -2.75 13.17 9.87
N LEU A 63 -2.13 11.99 10.05
CA LEU A 63 -2.37 10.80 9.23
C LEU A 63 -3.77 10.22 9.46
N GLY A 64 -4.33 10.35 10.67
CA GLY A 64 -5.71 9.94 10.97
C GLY A 64 -6.76 10.82 10.28
N LEU A 65 -6.50 12.12 10.14
CA LEU A 65 -7.41 13.06 9.46
C LEU A 65 -7.35 12.97 7.93
N LEU A 66 -6.23 12.52 7.34
CA LEU A 66 -6.06 12.47 5.89
C LEU A 66 -7.09 11.56 5.17
N PRO A 67 -7.38 10.32 5.63
CA PRO A 67 -8.42 9.49 5.06
C PRO A 67 -9.81 10.10 5.14
N ASP A 68 -10.13 10.81 6.23
CA ASP A 68 -11.43 11.46 6.42
C ASP A 68 -11.63 12.61 5.42
N PHE A 69 -10.59 13.40 5.16
CA PHE A 69 -10.62 14.40 4.09
C PHE A 69 -10.66 13.74 2.70
N SER A 70 -9.94 12.64 2.49
CA SER A 70 -9.97 11.89 1.23
C SER A 70 -11.33 11.28 0.92
N MET A 71 -12.10 10.90 1.95
CA MET A 71 -13.42 10.28 1.82
C MET A 71 -14.57 11.29 1.94
N TRP A 72 -14.28 12.60 2.06
CA TRP A 72 -15.27 13.65 2.37
C TRP A 72 -16.47 13.69 1.41
N ARG A 73 -16.33 13.18 0.18
CA ARG A 73 -17.45 12.91 -0.74
C ARG A 73 -17.15 11.68 -1.61
N PRO A 74 -17.59 10.47 -1.22
CA PRO A 74 -17.40 9.32 -2.07
C PRO A 74 -18.21 9.50 -3.36
N THR A 75 -17.52 9.47 -4.50
CA THR A 75 -18.18 9.52 -5.80
C THR A 75 -18.82 8.16 -6.06
N ARG A 76 -20.16 8.11 -6.10
CA ARG A 76 -20.88 6.91 -6.52
C ARG A 76 -20.89 6.83 -8.03
N GLY A 77 -19.92 6.09 -8.59
CA GLY A 77 -19.95 5.69 -9.99
C GLY A 77 -21.09 4.70 -10.22
N GLY A 78 -22.14 5.12 -10.92
CA GLY A 78 -23.16 4.18 -11.40
C GLY A 78 -22.64 3.47 -12.65
N ALA A 79 -22.42 2.16 -12.57
CA ALA A 79 -22.16 1.37 -13.76
C ALA A 79 -23.45 1.32 -14.59
N ARG A 80 -23.38 1.78 -15.85
CA ARG A 80 -24.46 1.62 -16.81
C ARG A 80 -23.93 0.82 -17.99
N CYS A 81 -24.73 -0.11 -18.47
CA CYS A 81 -24.41 -0.82 -19.70
C CYS A 81 -24.35 0.17 -20.86
N THR A 82 -23.53 -0.11 -21.86
CA THR A 82 -23.34 0.79 -23.01
C THR A 82 -24.64 1.11 -23.75
N ASN A 83 -25.64 0.24 -23.63
CA ASN A 83 -26.97 0.42 -24.23
C ASN A 83 -27.87 1.38 -23.44
N ASP A 84 -27.58 1.64 -22.16
CA ASP A 84 -28.40 2.44 -21.25
C ASP A 84 -27.89 3.89 -21.07
N PHE A 85 -26.91 4.30 -21.88
CA PHE A 85 -26.44 5.68 -21.90
C PHE A 85 -27.54 6.61 -22.46
N LYS A 86 -27.67 7.80 -21.86
CA LYS A 86 -28.54 8.89 -22.33
C LYS A 86 -27.66 10.10 -22.64
N PRO A 87 -27.49 10.51 -23.91
CA PRO A 87 -27.99 9.88 -25.13
C PRO A 87 -27.33 8.52 -25.44
N PRO A 88 -28.01 7.62 -26.19
CA PRO A 88 -27.43 6.34 -26.59
C PRO A 88 -26.25 6.60 -27.55
N ILE A 89 -25.14 5.93 -27.31
CA ILE A 89 -23.98 6.00 -28.21
C ILE A 89 -24.37 5.32 -29.52
N LEU A 90 -24.24 6.06 -30.63
CA LEU A 90 -24.46 5.50 -31.97
C LEU A 90 -23.49 4.32 -32.18
N LYS A 91 -23.97 3.21 -32.73
CA LYS A 91 -23.16 1.97 -32.88
C LYS A 91 -21.86 2.19 -33.65
N GLU A 92 -21.85 3.13 -34.59
CA GLU A 92 -20.69 3.51 -35.42
C GLU A 92 -19.64 4.32 -34.65
N GLN A 93 -20.03 5.01 -33.57
CA GLN A 93 -19.13 5.83 -32.74
C GLN A 93 -18.55 5.05 -31.55
N ARG A 94 -18.71 3.72 -31.55
CA ARG A 94 -18.15 2.86 -30.50
C ARG A 94 -16.61 2.86 -30.60
N PRO A 95 -15.89 3.16 -29.51
CA PRO A 95 -14.42 3.14 -29.54
C PRO A 95 -13.89 1.72 -29.74
N THR A 96 -12.73 1.60 -30.37
CA THR A 96 -11.95 0.34 -30.34
C THR A 96 -11.45 0.08 -28.91
N VAL A 97 -11.57 -1.16 -28.43
CA VAL A 97 -11.18 -1.55 -27.07
C VAL A 97 -10.08 -2.60 -27.15
N ASP A 98 -8.94 -2.30 -26.54
CA ASP A 98 -7.82 -3.21 -26.41
C ASP A 98 -7.73 -3.74 -24.97
N ILE A 99 -7.83 -5.06 -24.81
CA ILE A 99 -7.75 -5.73 -23.51
C ILE A 99 -6.39 -6.38 -23.40
N PHE A 100 -5.62 -5.98 -22.39
CA PHE A 100 -4.30 -6.56 -22.10
C PHE A 100 -4.42 -7.54 -20.93
N LEU A 101 -4.05 -8.79 -21.18
CA LEU A 101 -3.97 -9.84 -20.18
C LEU A 101 -2.49 -10.17 -19.92
N TYR A 102 -2.01 -9.79 -18.74
CA TYR A 102 -0.66 -10.07 -18.28
C TYR A 102 -0.61 -11.43 -17.58
N HIS A 103 0.44 -12.19 -17.86
CA HIS A 103 0.60 -13.52 -17.32
C HIS A 103 2.06 -13.82 -17.00
N TYR A 104 2.31 -14.32 -15.79
CA TYR A 104 3.66 -14.64 -15.34
C TYR A 104 3.77 -16.05 -14.76
N VAL A 105 3.15 -16.33 -13.61
CA VAL A 105 3.25 -17.65 -12.94
C VAL A 105 1.90 -18.27 -12.60
N GLU A 106 0.81 -17.60 -12.95
CA GLU A 106 -0.54 -18.11 -12.68
C GLU A 106 -0.80 -19.40 -13.48
N PRO A 107 -1.68 -20.30 -13.04
CA PRO A 107 -2.02 -21.49 -13.83
C PRO A 107 -2.71 -21.10 -15.15
N VAL A 108 -2.28 -21.72 -16.27
CA VAL A 108 -2.83 -21.42 -17.62
C VAL A 108 -4.34 -21.63 -17.68
N ALA A 109 -4.89 -22.61 -16.97
CA ALA A 109 -6.32 -22.88 -16.95
C ALA A 109 -7.16 -21.65 -16.55
N GLY A 110 -6.72 -20.88 -15.55
CA GLY A 110 -7.42 -19.67 -15.09
C GLY A 110 -7.35 -18.53 -16.11
N LEU A 111 -6.19 -18.35 -16.75
CA LEU A 111 -6.05 -17.38 -17.83
C LEU A 111 -6.95 -17.75 -19.02
N MET A 112 -6.98 -19.03 -19.42
CA MET A 112 -7.81 -19.48 -20.55
C MET A 112 -9.30 -19.25 -20.29
N GLN A 113 -9.77 -19.42 -19.05
CA GLN A 113 -11.14 -19.07 -18.69
C GLN A 113 -11.39 -17.56 -18.81
N THR A 114 -10.44 -16.74 -18.38
CA THR A 114 -10.50 -15.27 -18.51
C THR A 114 -10.55 -14.85 -19.97
N VAL A 115 -9.68 -15.42 -20.82
CA VAL A 115 -9.68 -15.19 -22.27
C VAL A 115 -11.04 -15.54 -22.87
N LYS A 116 -11.61 -16.71 -22.53
CA LYS A 116 -12.95 -17.11 -23.00
C LYS A 116 -14.03 -16.09 -22.60
N ILE A 117 -13.99 -15.55 -21.39
CA ILE A 117 -14.92 -14.52 -20.94
C ILE A 117 -14.72 -13.20 -21.70
N CYS A 118 -13.47 -12.78 -21.92
CA CYS A 118 -13.17 -11.59 -22.73
C CYS A 118 -13.71 -11.70 -24.16
N LEU A 119 -13.67 -12.90 -24.75
CA LEU A 119 -14.22 -13.15 -26.08
C LEU A 119 -15.76 -13.16 -26.12
N LEU A 120 -16.41 -13.33 -24.97
CA LEU A 120 -17.87 -13.29 -24.80
C LEU A 120 -18.38 -11.90 -24.36
N LEU A 121 -17.51 -10.89 -24.36
CA LEU A 121 -17.91 -9.52 -24.01
C LEU A 121 -19.03 -9.04 -24.94
N GLN A 122 -20.03 -8.36 -24.37
CA GLN A 122 -21.17 -7.80 -25.12
C GLN A 122 -20.76 -6.54 -25.90
N TYR A 123 -19.83 -6.69 -26.85
CA TYR A 123 -19.32 -5.63 -27.71
C TYR A 123 -19.23 -6.10 -29.16
N ALA A 124 -19.04 -5.16 -30.10
CA ALA A 124 -18.86 -5.54 -31.50
C ALA A 124 -17.51 -6.26 -31.67
N PRO A 125 -17.47 -7.47 -32.27
CA PRO A 125 -16.25 -8.28 -32.32
C PRO A 125 -15.13 -7.66 -33.17
N GLU A 126 -15.48 -6.80 -34.13
CA GLU A 126 -14.52 -6.09 -34.99
C GLU A 126 -13.73 -5.01 -34.24
N LEU A 127 -14.28 -4.51 -33.13
CA LEU A 127 -13.71 -3.41 -32.35
C LEU A 127 -12.95 -3.88 -31.11
N VAL A 128 -13.05 -5.16 -30.72
CA VAL A 128 -12.35 -5.72 -29.56
C VAL A 128 -11.10 -6.46 -30.00
N ARG A 129 -9.96 -6.11 -29.41
CA ARG A 129 -8.72 -6.87 -29.55
C ARG A 129 -8.26 -7.31 -28.17
N VAL A 130 -7.88 -8.59 -28.05
CA VAL A 130 -7.37 -9.16 -26.81
C VAL A 130 -5.90 -9.51 -27.02
N PHE A 131 -5.03 -8.91 -26.23
CA PHE A 131 -3.59 -9.15 -26.23
C PHE A 131 -3.23 -9.97 -25.00
N VAL A 132 -2.59 -11.12 -25.22
CA VAL A 132 -2.06 -11.96 -24.16
C VAL A 132 -0.55 -11.73 -24.10
N LEU A 133 -0.09 -11.22 -22.96
CA LEU A 133 1.30 -10.85 -22.70
C LEU A 133 1.88 -11.86 -21.71
N ASP A 134 2.68 -12.79 -22.22
CA ASP A 134 3.26 -13.88 -21.43
C ASP A 134 4.73 -13.64 -21.12
N ASP A 135 4.99 -13.16 -19.90
CA ASP A 135 6.33 -12.90 -19.40
C ASP A 135 6.94 -14.14 -18.71
N GLY A 136 6.12 -15.14 -18.39
CA GLY A 136 6.57 -16.36 -17.73
C GLY A 136 7.31 -17.34 -18.64
N ASN A 137 7.15 -17.22 -19.96
CA ASN A 137 7.66 -18.20 -20.92
C ASN A 137 9.16 -18.03 -21.22
N THR A 138 9.66 -16.79 -21.27
CA THR A 138 11.05 -16.49 -21.61
C THR A 138 11.69 -15.66 -20.51
N GLY A 139 12.76 -16.17 -19.92
CA GLY A 139 13.68 -15.35 -19.14
C GLY A 139 14.70 -14.69 -20.05
N SER A 140 15.14 -13.49 -19.70
CA SER A 140 16.30 -12.87 -20.33
C SER A 140 17.34 -12.52 -19.29
N VAL A 141 18.59 -12.81 -19.60
CA VAL A 141 19.74 -12.46 -18.76
C VAL A 141 20.72 -11.70 -19.65
N TRP A 142 21.24 -10.59 -19.15
CA TRP A 142 22.30 -9.84 -19.80
C TRP A 142 23.60 -10.63 -19.70
N ASP A 143 24.21 -10.94 -20.85
CA ASP A 143 25.54 -11.51 -20.89
C ASP A 143 26.61 -10.43 -20.60
N ALA A 144 27.82 -10.84 -20.23
CA ALA A 144 28.94 -9.95 -19.95
C ALA A 144 29.39 -9.10 -21.17
N ASN A 145 28.90 -9.46 -22.37
CA ASN A 145 29.16 -8.76 -23.63
C ASN A 145 27.96 -7.90 -24.10
N ASP A 146 27.10 -7.45 -23.18
CA ASP A 146 25.89 -6.64 -23.48
C ASP A 146 24.90 -7.28 -24.47
N HIS A 147 24.97 -8.60 -24.63
CA HIS A 147 24.00 -9.36 -25.44
C HIS A 147 22.89 -9.91 -24.56
N LEU A 148 21.63 -9.66 -24.96
CA LEU A 148 20.47 -10.19 -24.27
C LEU A 148 20.30 -11.67 -24.61
N LYS A 149 20.66 -12.56 -23.68
CA LYS A 149 20.44 -14.00 -23.83
C LYS A 149 19.02 -14.33 -23.39
N VAL A 150 18.15 -14.60 -24.36
CA VAL A 150 16.77 -15.04 -24.10
C VAL A 150 16.74 -16.57 -24.02
N THR A 151 16.29 -17.10 -22.89
CA THR A 151 16.17 -18.55 -22.63
C THR A 151 14.74 -18.89 -22.25
N MET A 152 14.26 -20.06 -22.69
CA MET A 152 12.95 -20.57 -22.28
C MET A 152 12.99 -20.94 -20.79
N ASN A 153 11.99 -20.49 -20.03
CA ASN A 153 11.89 -20.74 -18.60
C ASN A 153 11.16 -22.06 -18.33
N SER A 154 11.86 -23.18 -18.54
CA SER A 154 11.30 -24.53 -18.41
C SER A 154 10.65 -24.79 -17.04
N ASN A 155 11.22 -24.23 -15.97
CA ASN A 155 10.74 -24.44 -14.61
C ASN A 155 9.35 -23.82 -14.39
N VAL A 156 9.08 -22.66 -14.98
CA VAL A 156 7.77 -22.01 -14.89
C VAL A 156 6.76 -22.73 -15.79
N ILE A 157 7.19 -23.17 -16.98
CA ILE A 157 6.33 -23.89 -17.93
C ILE A 157 5.84 -25.23 -17.35
N GLU A 158 6.69 -25.96 -16.63
CA GLU A 158 6.32 -27.25 -16.02
C GLU A 158 5.24 -27.09 -14.94
N ILE A 159 5.33 -26.04 -14.12
CA ILE A 159 4.41 -25.82 -13.00
C ILE A 159 3.05 -25.30 -13.48
N ARG A 160 3.04 -24.42 -14.48
CA ARG A 160 1.85 -23.66 -14.87
C ARG A 160 1.19 -24.18 -16.16
N GLY A 161 1.94 -24.92 -16.98
CA GLY A 161 1.55 -25.37 -18.32
C GLY A 161 1.97 -24.40 -19.43
N ASP A 162 2.03 -24.88 -20.66
CA ASP A 162 2.35 -24.05 -21.82
C ASP A 162 1.11 -23.24 -22.27
N LEU A 163 1.23 -21.91 -22.26
CA LEU A 163 0.17 -21.03 -22.71
C LEU A 163 0.02 -21.03 -24.23
N ARG A 164 1.13 -21.15 -24.97
CA ARG A 164 1.14 -20.98 -26.43
C ARG A 164 0.35 -22.10 -27.10
N ASP A 165 0.52 -23.33 -26.64
CA ASP A 165 -0.25 -24.48 -27.12
C ASP A 165 -1.76 -24.31 -26.85
N ASN A 166 -2.13 -23.93 -25.62
CA ASN A 166 -3.53 -23.74 -25.25
C ASN A 166 -4.20 -22.56 -25.99
N LEU A 167 -3.48 -21.45 -26.17
CA LEU A 167 -3.96 -20.30 -26.91
C LEU A 167 -4.08 -20.61 -28.40
N ALA A 168 -3.10 -21.32 -28.98
CA ALA A 168 -3.14 -21.75 -30.37
C ALA A 168 -4.33 -22.68 -30.63
N ARG A 169 -4.61 -23.63 -29.72
CA ARG A 169 -5.81 -24.48 -29.79
C ARG A 169 -7.09 -23.66 -29.76
N LEU A 170 -7.21 -22.70 -28.84
CA LEU A 170 -8.40 -21.84 -28.76
C LEU A 170 -8.60 -21.01 -30.03
N VAL A 171 -7.53 -20.43 -30.58
CA VAL A 171 -7.60 -19.66 -31.84
C VAL A 171 -7.98 -20.57 -33.00
N LEU A 172 -7.39 -21.77 -33.08
CA LEU A 172 -7.70 -22.76 -34.11
C LEU A 172 -9.16 -23.22 -34.04
N GLU A 173 -9.66 -23.55 -32.85
CA GLU A 173 -11.07 -23.91 -32.61
C GLU A 173 -12.01 -22.80 -33.09
N ARG A 174 -11.64 -21.54 -32.84
CA ARG A 174 -12.44 -20.37 -33.23
C ARG A 174 -12.40 -20.10 -34.73
N VAL A 175 -11.24 -20.18 -35.36
CA VAL A 175 -11.05 -19.90 -36.80
C VAL A 175 -11.68 -21.01 -37.64
N MET A 176 -11.51 -22.27 -37.27
CA MET A 176 -12.06 -23.39 -38.04
C MET A 176 -13.55 -23.60 -37.79
N GLY A 177 -14.14 -23.00 -36.75
CA GLY A 177 -15.55 -23.18 -36.36
C GLY A 177 -15.93 -24.64 -36.10
N LEU A 178 -14.93 -25.51 -35.97
CA LEU A 178 -15.05 -26.96 -36.07
C LEU A 178 -13.98 -27.62 -35.20
N ILE A 179 -14.33 -27.90 -33.95
CA ILE A 179 -14.29 -29.30 -33.52
C ILE A 179 -15.69 -29.61 -33.00
N LYS A 180 -16.35 -30.50 -33.72
CA LYS A 180 -17.68 -31.02 -33.45
C LYS A 180 -17.83 -31.32 -31.96
N THR A 181 -19.00 -30.99 -31.42
CA THR A 181 -19.77 -31.87 -30.53
C THR A 181 -19.30 -33.33 -30.61
N THR A 182 -18.36 -33.74 -29.76
CA THR A 182 -18.03 -35.15 -29.56
C THR A 182 -18.52 -35.54 -28.18
N LYS A 183 -19.82 -35.89 -28.21
CA LYS A 183 -20.54 -36.91 -27.43
C LYS A 183 -20.63 -36.77 -25.91
N SER A 184 -21.90 -36.60 -25.49
CA SER A 184 -22.63 -37.44 -24.51
C SER A 184 -21.87 -37.82 -23.24
#